data_AF-A0A813J7F5-F1
#
_entry.id   AF-A0A813J7F5-F1
#
_cell.length_a   1.000
_cell.length_b   1.000
_cell.length_c   1.000
_cell.angle_alpha   90.00
_cell.angle_beta   90.00
_cell.angle_gamma   90.00
#
_symmetry.space_group_name_H-M   'P 1'
#
loop_
_entity.id
_entity.type
_entity.pdbx_description
1 polymer ?
#
loop_
_entity_poly.entity_id
_entity_poly.type
_entity_poly.pdbx_seq_one_letter_code
_entity_poly.pdbx_strand_id
1 'polypeptide(L)'
;MTYVTAIYFTQSVTATLTSLEGTGQEDSSDAQALSELFGSLTISALSLFQGIAGGIDWKDLVNPLMNLVSPWAGLLLVGYIAFAILAVMNVVTGLFVENAM
;
A
#
# COMPACT_ATOMS: atom_id res chain seq x y z
N MET A 1 11.33 -3.09 5.22
CA MET A 1 10.40 -3.39 4.10
C MET A 1 9.58 -2.19 3.69
N THR A 2 8.93 -1.50 4.63
CA THR A 2 8.05 -0.34 4.36
C THR A 2 8.68 0.73 3.47
N TYR A 3 9.95 1.11 3.71
CA TYR A 3 10.61 2.14 2.88
C TYR A 3 10.76 1.75 1.40
N VAL A 4 11.21 0.53 1.12
CA VAL A 4 11.40 0.04 -0.26
C VAL A 4 10.05 -0.09 -0.98
N THR A 5 9.06 -0.64 -0.29
CA THR A 5 7.69 -0.77 -0.80
C THR A 5 7.06 0.61 -1.05
N ALA A 6 7.30 1.58 -0.16
CA ALA A 6 6.83 2.95 -0.33
C ALA A 6 7.48 3.62 -1.56
N ILE A 7 8.78 3.43 -1.78
CA ILE A 7 9.46 3.93 -2.99
C ILE A 7 8.81 3.33 -4.24
N TYR A 8 8.63 2.01 -4.27
CA TYR A 8 8.06 1.31 -5.42
C TYR A 8 6.66 1.83 -5.78
N PHE A 9 5.76 1.95 -4.79
CA PHE A 9 4.40 2.44 -5.03
C PHE A 9 4.38 3.93 -5.38
N THR A 10 5.18 4.77 -4.69
CA THR A 10 5.26 6.20 -5.02
C THR A 10 5.70 6.39 -6.47
N GLN A 11 6.77 5.72 -6.91
CA GLN A 11 7.26 5.83 -8.28
C GLN A 11 6.23 5.33 -9.30
N SER A 12 5.58 4.20 -9.02
CA SER A 12 4.57 3.63 -9.91
C SER A 12 3.35 4.55 -10.03
N VAL A 13 2.87 5.09 -8.92
CA VAL A 13 1.73 6.02 -8.89
C VAL A 13 2.07 7.34 -9.57
N THR A 14 3.23 7.94 -9.28
CA THR A 14 3.66 9.17 -9.96
C THR A 14 3.75 8.96 -11.48
N ALA A 15 4.31 7.85 -11.95
CA ALA A 15 4.37 7.53 -13.37
C ALA A 15 2.97 7.41 -14.00
N THR A 16 2.03 6.75 -13.31
CA THR A 16 0.64 6.67 -13.75
C THR A 16 -0.03 8.04 -13.78
N LEU A 17 0.08 8.85 -12.73
CA LEU A 17 -0.54 10.18 -12.67
C LEU A 17 -0.03 11.10 -13.79
N THR A 18 1.29 11.14 -14.04
CA THR A 18 1.85 11.90 -15.16
C THR A 18 1.38 11.39 -16.52
N SER A 19 1.09 10.09 -16.67
CA SER A 19 0.53 9.55 -17.92
C SER A 19 -0.94 9.94 -18.14
N LEU A 20 -1.67 10.29 -17.06
CA LEU A 20 -3.06 10.72 -17.13
C LEU A 20 -3.20 12.22 -17.44
N GLU A 21 -2.16 13.02 -17.22
CA GLU A 21 -2.11 14.48 -17.47
C GLU A 21 -2.33 14.91 -18.96
N GLY A 22 -2.55 13.94 -19.86
CA GLY A 22 -2.87 14.19 -21.27
C GLY A 22 -4.14 13.50 -21.77
N THR A 23 -4.82 12.71 -20.92
CA THR A 23 -5.99 11.92 -21.31
C THR A 23 -7.32 12.53 -20.84
N GLY A 24 -7.27 13.60 -20.05
CA GLY A 24 -8.46 14.23 -19.45
C GLY A 24 -9.09 13.41 -18.31
N GLN A 25 -8.36 12.40 -17.80
CA GLN A 25 -8.81 11.51 -16.73
C GLN A 25 -8.20 11.87 -15.36
N GLU A 26 -7.52 13.01 -15.27
CA GLU A 26 -6.86 13.58 -14.09
C GLU A 26 -7.82 13.75 -12.91
N ASP A 27 -9.07 14.12 -13.18
CA ASP A 27 -10.11 14.36 -12.17
C ASP A 27 -10.89 13.10 -11.77
N SER A 28 -10.42 11.91 -12.15
CA SER A 28 -11.03 10.67 -11.68
C SER A 28 -10.87 10.51 -10.17
N SER A 29 -11.90 9.97 -9.50
CA SER A 29 -11.87 9.70 -8.04
C SER A 29 -10.67 8.85 -7.64
N ASP A 30 -10.29 7.91 -8.49
CA ASP A 30 -9.17 7.00 -8.24
C ASP A 30 -7.82 7.73 -8.36
N ALA A 31 -7.69 8.73 -9.24
CA ALA A 31 -6.47 9.51 -9.38
C ALA A 31 -6.26 10.43 -8.17
N GLN A 32 -7.34 11.03 -7.67
CA GLN A 32 -7.32 11.80 -6.44
C GLN A 32 -6.93 10.91 -5.24
N ALA A 33 -7.55 9.73 -5.11
CA ALA A 33 -7.21 8.77 -4.07
C ALA A 33 -5.75 8.31 -4.14
N LEU A 34 -5.22 8.04 -5.35
CA LEU A 34 -3.82 7.70 -5.54
C LEU A 34 -2.88 8.84 -5.12
N SER A 35 -3.22 10.09 -5.43
CA SER A 35 -2.45 11.26 -5.03
C SER A 35 -2.47 11.45 -3.51
N GLU A 36 -3.62 11.27 -2.86
CA GLU A 36 -3.75 11.39 -1.40
C GLU A 36 -3.03 10.26 -0.65
N LEU A 37 -3.05 9.03 -1.17
CA LEU A 37 -2.48 7.87 -0.50
C LEU A 37 -0.99 7.64 -0.84
N PHE A 38 -0.57 8.01 -2.05
CA PHE A 38 0.76 7.71 -2.58
C PHE A 38 1.48 8.88 -3.27
N GLY A 39 1.00 10.12 -3.11
CA GLY A 39 1.54 11.30 -3.81
C GLY A 39 2.94 11.74 -3.35
N SER A 40 3.40 11.27 -2.19
CA SER A 40 4.79 11.48 -1.77
C SER A 40 5.31 10.28 -0.98
N LEU A 41 6.63 10.11 -0.93
CA LEU A 41 7.26 8.97 -0.26
C LEU A 41 6.85 8.83 1.22
N THR A 42 6.80 9.95 1.94
CA THR A 42 6.41 9.96 3.37
C THR A 42 4.96 9.59 3.55
N ILE A 43 4.08 10.12 2.69
CA ILE A 43 2.65 9.80 2.71
C ILE A 43 2.44 8.32 2.36
N SER A 44 3.07 7.82 1.30
CA SER A 44 3.06 6.39 0.94
C SER A 44 3.48 5.50 2.11
N ALA A 45 4.58 5.85 2.79
CA ALA A 45 5.06 5.09 3.94
C ALA A 45 4.04 5.10 5.10
N LEU A 46 3.38 6.23 5.34
CA LEU A 46 2.32 6.36 6.34
C LEU A 46 1.09 5.54 5.96
N SER A 47 0.62 5.62 4.72
CA SER A 47 -0.50 4.86 4.18
C SER A 47 -0.27 3.36 4.27
N LEU A 48 0.94 2.88 3.92
CA LEU A 48 1.33 1.48 4.09
C LEU A 48 1.32 1.05 5.55
N PHE A 49 1.79 1.91 6.45
CA PHE A 49 1.74 1.64 7.89
C PHE A 49 0.30 1.59 8.40
N GLN A 50 -0.56 2.53 7.97
CA GLN A 50 -1.99 2.52 8.30
C GLN A 50 -2.68 1.24 7.82
N GLY A 51 -2.34 0.75 6.63
CA GLY A 51 -2.88 -0.52 6.12
C GLY A 51 -2.48 -1.73 6.95
N ILE A 52 -1.24 -1.77 7.47
CA ILE A 52 -0.78 -2.85 8.36
C ILE A 52 -1.42 -2.74 9.75
N ALA A 53 -1.49 -1.53 10.29
CA ALA A 53 -2.01 -1.27 11.63
C ALA A 53 -3.55 -1.33 11.70
N GLY A 54 -4.24 -1.40 10.55
CA GLY A 54 -5.70 -1.34 10.47
C GLY A 54 -6.28 0.07 10.66
N GLY A 55 -5.49 1.12 10.46
CA GLY A 55 -5.94 2.51 10.50
C GLY A 55 -6.72 2.96 9.26
N ILE A 56 -6.56 2.24 8.15
CA ILE A 56 -7.38 2.35 6.93
C ILE A 56 -7.65 0.93 6.42
N ASP A 57 -8.81 0.71 5.79
CA ASP A 57 -9.09 -0.58 5.17
C ASP A 57 -8.09 -0.84 4.02
N TRP A 58 -7.49 -2.02 4.02
CA TRP A 58 -6.56 -2.44 2.97
C TRP A 58 -7.23 -2.43 1.58
N LYS A 59 -8.55 -2.62 1.52
CA LYS A 59 -9.33 -2.53 0.28
C LYS A 59 -9.28 -1.13 -0.31
N ASP A 60 -9.37 -0.10 0.52
CA ASP A 60 -9.37 1.29 0.08
C ASP A 60 -7.99 1.71 -0.45
N LEU A 61 -6.90 1.12 0.07
CA LEU A 61 -5.57 1.27 -0.50
C LEU A 61 -5.42 0.56 -1.85
N VAL A 62 -5.98 -0.64 -1.99
CA VAL A 62 -5.76 -1.53 -3.13
C VAL A 62 -6.60 -1.16 -4.35
N ASN A 63 -7.86 -0.74 -4.17
CA ASN A 63 -8.77 -0.40 -5.27
C ASN A 63 -8.18 0.61 -6.26
N PRO A 64 -7.70 1.80 -5.84
CA PRO A 64 -7.18 2.79 -6.78
C PRO A 64 -5.90 2.30 -7.49
N LEU A 65 -5.08 1.48 -6.82
CA LEU A 65 -3.92 0.82 -7.41
C LEU A 65 -4.31 -0.19 -8.50
N MET A 66 -5.34 -1.00 -8.26
CA MET A 66 -5.82 -1.99 -9.23
C MET A 66 -6.46 -1.35 -10.46
N ASN A 67 -7.20 -0.26 -10.26
CA ASN A 67 -7.97 0.41 -11.31
C ASN A 67 -7.08 1.24 -12.24
N LEU A 68 -6.11 1.98 -11.70
CA LEU A 68 -5.31 2.93 -12.48
C LEU A 68 -3.86 2.49 -12.75
N VAL A 69 -3.24 1.73 -11.84
CA VAL A 69 -1.83 1.31 -12.02
C VAL A 69 -1.77 -0.08 -12.66
N SER A 70 -2.19 -1.12 -11.94
CA SER A 70 -2.37 -2.47 -12.46
C SER A 70 -2.96 -3.40 -11.39
N PRO A 71 -3.70 -4.46 -11.79
CA PRO A 71 -4.14 -5.50 -10.86
C PRO A 71 -2.99 -6.17 -10.09
N TRP A 72 -1.82 -6.30 -10.72
CA TRP A 72 -0.62 -6.88 -10.10
C TRP A 72 -0.04 -6.01 -8.98
N ALA A 73 -0.08 -4.69 -9.12
CA ALA A 73 0.34 -3.77 -8.07
C ALA A 73 -0.53 -3.92 -6.82
N GLY A 74 -1.85 -4.08 -7.01
CA GLY A 74 -2.78 -4.38 -5.92
C GLY A 74 -2.47 -5.71 -5.21
N LEU A 75 -2.21 -6.77 -5.98
CA LEU A 75 -1.83 -8.07 -5.42
C LEU A 75 -0.54 -8.01 -4.60
N LEU A 76 0.45 -7.25 -5.07
CA LEU A 76 1.72 -7.04 -4.36
C LEU A 76 1.50 -6.31 -3.03
N LEU A 77 0.63 -5.32 -3.01
CA LEU A 77 0.26 -4.60 -1.78
C LEU A 77 -0.43 -5.51 -0.76
N VAL A 78 -1.39 -6.32 -1.20
CA VAL A 78 -2.08 -7.30 -0.34
C VAL A 78 -1.08 -8.30 0.23
N GLY A 79 -0.17 -8.83 -0.61
CA GLY A 79 0.89 -9.74 -0.17
C GLY A 79 1.82 -9.10 0.88
N TYR A 80 2.17 -7.82 0.71
CA TYR A 80 2.96 -7.06 1.67
C TYR A 80 2.25 -6.94 3.04
N ILE A 81 0.96 -6.58 3.04
CA ILE A 81 0.16 -6.45 4.27
C ILE A 81 0.02 -7.81 4.97
N ALA A 82 -0.33 -8.86 4.22
CA ALA A 82 -0.47 -10.21 4.76
C ALA A 82 0.86 -10.72 5.36
N PHE A 83 1.97 -10.53 4.66
CA PHE A 83 3.29 -10.90 5.16
C PHE A 83 3.65 -10.16 6.45
N ALA A 84 3.40 -8.85 6.53
CA ALA A 84 3.68 -8.06 7.72
C ALA A 84 2.86 -8.55 8.94
N ILE A 85 1.56 -8.79 8.75
CA ILE A 85 0.67 -9.29 9.80
C ILE A 85 1.11 -10.69 10.25
N LEU A 86 1.37 -11.61 9.31
CA LEU A 86 1.82 -12.97 9.64
C LEU A 86 3.18 -12.98 10.33
N ALA A 87 4.12 -12.12 9.92
CA ALA A 87 5.42 -11.99 10.57
C ALA A 87 5.27 -11.55 12.03
N VAL A 88 4.42 -10.55 12.31
CA VAL A 88 4.13 -10.10 13.69
C VAL A 88 3.46 -11.22 14.48
N MET A 89 2.46 -11.88 13.92
CA MET A 89 1.77 -13.01 14.56
C MET A 89 2.73 -14.15 14.90
N ASN A 90 3.67 -14.47 14.01
CA ASN A 90 4.67 -15.52 14.25
C ASN A 90 5.63 -15.15 15.38
N VAL A 91 6.07 -13.89 15.46
CA VAL A 91 6.92 -13.39 16.56
C VAL A 91 6.18 -13.47 17.90
N VAL A 92 4.93 -12.98 17.94
CA VAL A 92 4.10 -12.99 19.15
C VAL A 92 3.81 -14.43 19.60
N THR A 93 3.46 -15.31 18.67
CA THR A 93 3.21 -16.74 18.97
C THR A 93 4.47 -17.42 19.49
N GLY A 94 5.64 -17.15 18.89
CA GLY A 94 6.92 -17.68 19.35
C GLY A 94 7.23 -17.29 20.80
N LEU A 95 7.01 -16.02 21.15
CA LEU A 95 7.17 -15.54 22.53
C LEU A 95 6.23 -16.24 23.52
N PHE A 96 4.97 -16.48 23.15
CA PHE A 96 4.05 -17.18 24.03
C PHE A 96 4.44 -18.65 24.24
N VAL A 97 4.93 -19.31 23.20
CA VAL A 97 5.42 -20.70 23.29
C VAL A 97 6.66 -20.79 24.19
N GLU A 98 7.58 -19.83 24.10
CA GLU A 98 8.78 -19.78 24.94
C GLU A 98 8.46 -19.54 26.42
N ASN A 99 7.48 -18.68 26.74
CA ASN A 99 7.07 -18.44 28.13
C ASN A 99 6.28 -19.60 28.77
N ALA A 100 5.79 -20.54 27.98
CA ALA A 100 5.02 -21.69 28.48
C ALA A 100 5.90 -22.92 28.78
N MET A 101 7.17 -22.92 28.37
CA MET A 101 8.17 -23.96 28.67
C MET A 101 8.94 -23.64 29.95
#